data_AF-N0BB17-F1
#
_entry.id   AF-N0BB17-F1
#
_cell.length_a   1.000
_cell.length_b   1.000
_cell.length_c   1.000
_cell.angle_alpha   90.00
_cell.angle_beta   90.00
_cell.angle_gamma   90.00
#
_symmetry.space_group_name_H-M   'P 1'
#
loop_
_entity.id
_entity.type
_entity.pdbx_description
1 polymer ?
#
loop_
_entity_poly.entity_id
_entity_poly.type
_entity_poly.pdbx_seq_one_letter_code
_entity_poly.pdbx_strand_id
1 'polypeptide(L)'
;MVSALSALVQGCGGASGGGYQDPGPRALPSGETCDSIRGQLNRLDSKGVPAQVERASSGGSLSASQRADVDKYNQLLNQYLGARCHV
;
A
#
# COMPACT_ATOMS: atom_id res chain seq x y z
N MET A 1 28.87 -27.48 -26.85
CA MET A 1 27.60 -27.22 -27.53
C MET A 1 26.60 -26.77 -26.46
N VAL A 2 26.43 -25.46 -26.30
CA VAL A 2 25.28 -24.66 -26.80
C VAL A 2 23.98 -24.96 -26.04
N SER A 3 23.74 -24.05 -25.08
CA SER A 3 22.48 -23.36 -24.79
C SER A 3 21.17 -24.14 -24.59
N ALA A 4 20.58 -23.94 -23.41
CA ALA A 4 19.24 -23.36 -23.31
C ALA A 4 19.09 -22.63 -21.97
N LEU A 5 19.38 -21.33 -21.98
CA LEU A 5 18.86 -20.39 -20.99
C LEU A 5 17.35 -20.29 -21.21
N SER A 6 16.56 -20.92 -20.35
CA SER A 6 15.13 -20.63 -20.24
C SER A 6 14.96 -19.45 -19.28
N ALA A 7 15.22 -18.25 -19.79
CA ALA A 7 14.89 -17.01 -19.10
C ALA A 7 13.38 -16.75 -19.21
N LEU A 8 12.75 -16.67 -18.03
CA LEU A 8 11.82 -15.61 -17.61
C LEU A 8 10.83 -15.09 -18.67
N VAL A 9 9.57 -15.53 -18.59
CA VAL A 9 8.41 -14.63 -18.43
C VAL A 9 7.12 -15.45 -18.34
N GLN A 10 6.55 -15.52 -17.14
CA GLN A 10 5.10 -15.48 -16.91
C GLN A 10 4.86 -15.40 -15.41
N GLY A 11 4.36 -14.24 -14.97
CA GLY A 11 4.02 -13.99 -13.59
C GLY A 11 2.87 -14.87 -13.13
N CYS A 12 3.01 -15.44 -11.94
CA CYS A 12 1.91 -15.66 -11.02
C CYS A 12 2.54 -15.81 -9.63
N GLY A 13 2.09 -15.00 -8.67
CA GLY A 13 2.77 -14.79 -7.39
C GLY A 13 2.86 -16.03 -6.50
N GLY A 14 3.86 -16.04 -5.63
CA GLY A 14 3.99 -17.02 -4.54
C GLY A 14 5.40 -17.06 -3.97
N ALA A 15 5.66 -16.20 -2.99
CA ALA A 15 6.93 -16.04 -2.30
C ALA A 15 7.38 -17.29 -1.54
N SER A 16 8.69 -17.58 -1.56
CA SER A 16 9.36 -18.46 -0.59
C SER A 16 10.84 -18.10 -0.52
N GLY A 17 11.29 -17.50 0.59
CA GLY A 17 12.71 -17.46 0.94
C GLY A 17 13.24 -16.16 1.54
N GLY A 18 13.65 -16.24 2.81
CA GLY A 18 14.97 -15.77 3.27
C GLY A 18 15.20 -14.28 3.52
N GLY A 19 15.61 -13.98 4.76
CA GLY A 19 16.55 -12.90 5.15
C GLY A 19 16.33 -11.47 4.65
N TYR A 20 16.05 -10.56 5.59
CA TYR A 20 16.14 -9.10 5.41
C TYR A 20 15.35 -8.58 4.19
N GLN A 21 14.02 -8.69 4.25
CA GLN A 21 13.17 -8.26 3.15
C GLN A 21 12.93 -6.76 3.23
N ASP A 22 13.65 -6.02 2.38
CA ASP A 22 13.06 -4.88 1.67
C ASP A 22 11.58 -5.18 1.42
N PRO A 23 10.62 -4.31 1.80
CA PRO A 23 9.21 -4.58 1.60
C PRO A 23 8.90 -4.58 0.11
N GLY A 24 9.27 -5.68 -0.55
CA GLY A 24 8.82 -6.06 -1.87
C GLY A 24 7.30 -6.01 -1.88
N PRO A 25 6.72 -5.83 -3.08
CA PRO A 25 5.33 -5.39 -3.23
C PRO A 25 4.42 -6.17 -2.29
N ARG A 26 3.91 -5.48 -1.27
CA ARG A 26 2.96 -6.08 -0.32
C ARG A 26 1.79 -6.57 -1.16
N ALA A 27 1.57 -7.88 -1.14
CA ALA A 27 0.39 -8.45 -1.75
C ALA A 27 -0.82 -7.71 -1.17
N LEU A 28 -1.61 -7.12 -2.07
CA LEU A 28 -2.85 -6.48 -1.69
C LEU A 28 -3.74 -7.53 -1.00
N PRO A 29 -4.59 -7.14 -0.04
CA PRO A 29 -5.59 -8.04 0.52
C PRO A 29 -6.32 -8.75 -0.61
N SER A 30 -6.60 -10.05 -0.47
CA SER A 30 -7.19 -10.87 -1.53
C SER A 30 -8.44 -10.19 -2.13
N GLY A 31 -8.35 -9.69 -3.37
CA GLY A 31 -9.42 -9.00 -4.08
C GLY A 31 -9.31 -7.46 -4.16
N GLU A 32 -8.35 -6.84 -3.47
CA GLU A 32 -8.08 -5.40 -3.61
C GLU A 32 -7.16 -5.13 -4.80
N THR A 33 -7.53 -4.15 -5.62
CA THR A 33 -6.72 -3.66 -6.75
C THR A 33 -6.21 -2.25 -6.45
N CYS A 34 -5.17 -1.82 -7.18
CA CYS A 34 -4.66 -0.46 -7.11
C CYS A 34 -5.76 0.60 -7.28
N ASP A 35 -6.75 0.33 -8.14
CA ASP A 35 -7.89 1.21 -8.38
C ASP A 35 -8.83 1.28 -7.17
N SER A 36 -9.14 0.13 -6.56
CA SER A 36 -9.94 0.07 -5.32
C SER A 36 -9.26 0.80 -4.16
N ILE A 37 -7.94 0.69 -4.02
CA ILE A 37 -7.17 1.40 -2.99
C ILE A 37 -7.20 2.91 -3.26
N ARG A 38 -6.99 3.33 -4.51
CA ARG A 38 -7.09 4.72 -4.91
C ARG A 38 -8.49 5.28 -4.64
N GLY A 39 -9.54 4.52 -4.92
CA GLY A 39 -10.92 4.89 -4.61
C GLY A 39 -11.16 5.06 -3.09
N GLN A 40 -10.60 4.18 -2.27
CA GLN A 40 -10.68 4.29 -0.81
C GLN A 40 -9.88 5.50 -0.28
N LEU A 41 -8.66 5.72 -0.79
CA LEU A 41 -7.85 6.90 -0.47
C LEU A 41 -8.60 8.18 -0.82
N ASN A 42 -9.22 8.24 -2.00
CA ASN A 42 -9.98 9.41 -2.46
C ASN A 42 -11.22 9.68 -1.59
N ARG A 43 -11.89 8.62 -1.10
CA ARG A 43 -13.00 8.76 -0.14
C ARG A 43 -12.54 9.33 1.21
N LEU A 44 -11.40 8.89 1.71
CA LEU A 44 -10.82 9.42 2.96
C LEU A 44 -10.27 10.84 2.76
N ASP A 45 -9.70 11.12 1.61
CA ASP A 45 -9.28 12.45 1.19
C ASP A 45 -10.46 13.44 1.16
N SER A 46 -11.58 13.04 0.56
CA SER A 46 -12.83 13.82 0.53
C SER A 46 -13.41 14.10 1.92
N LYS A 47 -13.07 13.29 2.94
CA LYS A 47 -13.45 13.53 4.34
C LYS A 47 -12.51 14.50 5.06
N GLY A 48 -11.44 14.96 4.42
CA GLY A 48 -10.42 15.81 5.02
C GLY A 48 -9.48 15.07 5.96
N VAL A 49 -9.31 13.74 5.78
CA VAL A 49 -8.35 12.95 6.56
C VAL A 49 -6.90 13.43 6.39
N PRO A 50 -6.42 13.90 5.22
CA PRO A 50 -5.05 14.42 5.09
C PRO A 50 -4.76 15.55 6.08
N ALA A 51 -5.68 16.50 6.25
CA ALA A 51 -5.54 17.58 7.23
C ALA A 51 -5.51 17.05 8.67
N GLN A 52 -6.15 15.92 8.95
CA GLN A 52 -6.10 15.25 10.25
C GLN A 52 -4.76 14.54 10.45
N VAL A 53 -4.17 13.94 9.40
CA VAL A 53 -2.83 13.36 9.43
C VAL A 53 -1.82 14.45 9.78
N GLU A 54 -1.90 15.61 9.12
CA GLU A 54 -1.02 16.76 9.39
C GLU A 54 -1.20 17.28 10.83
N ARG A 55 -2.45 17.35 11.30
CA ARG A 55 -2.74 17.71 12.70
C ARG A 55 -2.15 16.69 13.68
N ALA A 56 -2.28 15.40 13.42
CA ALA A 56 -1.67 14.36 14.26
C ALA A 56 -0.15 14.47 14.26
N SER A 57 0.45 14.70 13.09
CA SER A 57 1.90 14.82 12.92
C SER A 57 2.47 16.08 13.60
N SER A 58 1.70 17.15 13.67
CA SER A 58 2.07 18.39 14.36
C SER A 58 1.82 18.33 15.88
N GLY A 59 1.41 17.18 16.42
CA GLY A 59 1.13 16.99 17.84
C GLY A 59 -0.25 17.45 18.27
N GLY A 60 -1.12 17.79 17.32
CA GLY A 60 -2.52 18.11 17.58
C GLY A 60 -3.33 16.88 17.99
N SER A 61 -4.31 17.09 18.86
CA SER A 61 -5.18 16.03 19.33
C SER A 61 -6.24 15.68 18.26
N LEU A 62 -6.54 14.39 18.14
CA LEU A 62 -7.58 13.85 17.26
C LEU A 62 -8.60 13.07 18.10
N SER A 63 -9.86 13.10 17.70
CA SER A 63 -10.85 12.19 18.25
C SER A 63 -10.55 10.73 17.87
N ALA A 64 -11.12 9.76 18.60
CA ALA A 64 -10.91 8.35 18.30
C ALA A 64 -11.29 7.99 16.84
N SER A 65 -12.39 8.54 16.33
CA SER A 65 -12.82 8.32 14.94
C SER A 65 -11.85 8.93 13.94
N GLN A 66 -11.35 10.15 14.20
CA GLN A 66 -10.37 10.81 13.33
C GLN A 66 -9.06 10.03 13.27
N ARG A 67 -8.61 9.51 14.42
CA ARG A 67 -7.40 8.71 14.51
C ARG A 67 -7.54 7.41 13.70
N ALA A 68 -8.69 6.73 13.81
CA ALA A 68 -8.98 5.54 13.01
C ALA A 68 -9.01 5.82 11.49
N ASP A 69 -9.57 6.95 11.07
CA ASP A 69 -9.57 7.36 9.66
C ASP A 69 -8.13 7.64 9.17
N VAL A 70 -7.31 8.33 9.98
CA VAL A 70 -5.89 8.60 9.73
C VAL A 70 -5.07 7.31 9.61
N ASP A 71 -5.25 6.37 10.55
CA ASP A 71 -4.57 5.07 10.53
C ASP A 71 -4.92 4.29 9.25
N LYS A 72 -6.21 4.28 8.89
CA LYS A 72 -6.68 3.61 7.67
C LYS A 72 -6.14 4.26 6.40
N TYR A 73 -6.09 5.60 6.35
CA TYR A 73 -5.50 6.34 5.24
C TYR A 73 -4.01 6.00 5.07
N ASN A 74 -3.25 6.03 6.15
CA ASN A 74 -1.82 5.69 6.14
C ASN A 74 -1.58 4.23 5.72
N GLN A 75 -2.42 3.29 6.17
CA GLN A 75 -2.33 1.90 5.77
C GLN A 75 -2.58 1.71 4.26
N LEU A 76 -3.61 2.36 3.71
CA LEU A 76 -3.91 2.33 2.28
C LEU A 76 -2.82 3.01 1.45
N LEU A 77 -2.28 4.13 1.94
CA LEU A 77 -1.20 4.85 1.26
C LEU A 77 0.07 3.99 1.19
N ASN A 78 0.45 3.35 2.29
CA ASN A 78 1.58 2.43 2.34
C ASN A 78 1.39 1.22 1.41
N GLN A 79 0.17 0.71 1.27
CA GLN A 79 -0.14 -0.37 0.32
C GLN A 79 -0.07 0.13 -1.13
N TYR A 80 -0.62 1.30 -1.42
CA TYR A 80 -0.57 1.91 -2.75
C TYR A 80 0.87 2.17 -3.21
N LEU A 81 1.71 2.71 -2.32
CA LEU A 81 3.11 2.99 -2.59
C LEU A 81 3.93 1.69 -2.65
N GLY A 82 3.74 0.78 -1.69
CA GLY A 82 4.46 -0.48 -1.58
C GLY A 82 4.15 -1.45 -2.73
N ALA A 83 2.89 -1.54 -3.16
CA ALA A 83 2.50 -2.32 -4.34
C ALA A 83 2.86 -1.63 -5.67
N ARG A 84 3.54 -0.48 -5.64
CA ARG A 84 3.92 0.32 -6.81
C ARG A 84 2.71 0.69 -7.69
N CYS A 85 1.54 0.90 -7.09
CA CYS A 85 0.32 1.29 -7.80
C CYS A 85 0.34 2.71 -8.40
N HIS A 86 1.45 3.43 -8.22
CA HIS A 86 1.69 4.80 -8.69
C HIS A 86 2.60 4.87 -9.93
N VAL A 87 3.13 3.72 -10.39
CA VAL A 87 4.09 3.64 -11.51
C VAL A 87 3.40 3.44 -12.85
#